data_AF-A0A9D0YV74-F1
#
_entry.id   AF-A0A9D0YV74-F1
#
_cell.length_a   1.000
_cell.length_b   1.000
_cell.length_c   1.000
_cell.angle_alpha   90.00
_cell.angle_beta   90.00
_cell.angle_gamma   90.00
#
_symmetry.space_group_name_H-M   'P 1'
#
loop_
_entity.id
_entity.type
_entity.pdbx_description
1 polymer ?
#
loop_
_entity_poly.entity_id
_entity_poly.type
_entity_poly.pdbx_seq_one_letter_code
_entity_poly.pdbx_strand_id
1 'polypeptide(L)'
;MKPMKESTNRVLSRLCWVTAAIYVVIYVAAFWHLPIHVYIWHQGLLFYFHFIPMFLLQLVLCRTRSIPVCILLPLGILAGVGLVWLCLTEWTVIGWALFGYWCIAPVIGCAVAWVVYGAGCLLREPQV
;
A
#
# COMPACT_ATOMS: atom_id res chain seq x y z
N MET A 1 11.94 -22.74 -4.47
CA MET A 1 12.10 -21.77 -3.36
C MET A 1 12.62 -22.49 -2.13
N LYS A 2 13.76 -22.09 -1.53
CA LYS A 2 14.00 -22.47 -0.13
C LYS A 2 13.06 -21.61 0.71
N PRO A 3 12.06 -22.19 1.40
CA PRO A 3 11.06 -21.41 2.13
C PRO A 3 11.79 -20.51 3.12
N MET A 4 11.63 -19.21 2.95
CA MET A 4 12.10 -18.25 3.94
C MET A 4 11.32 -18.52 5.22
N LYS A 5 11.98 -18.43 6.38
CA LYS A 5 11.43 -18.88 7.67
C LYS A 5 10.03 -18.30 7.87
N GLU A 6 9.05 -19.14 8.19
CA GLU A 6 7.66 -18.74 8.36
C GLU A 6 7.50 -17.61 9.39
N SER A 7 8.41 -17.55 10.37
CA SER A 7 8.52 -16.46 11.34
C SER A 7 8.71 -15.09 10.68
N THR A 8 9.51 -14.98 9.62
CA THR A 8 9.78 -13.71 8.93
C THR A 8 8.54 -13.21 8.18
N ASN A 9 7.83 -14.10 7.46
CA ASN A 9 6.60 -13.73 6.77
C ASN A 9 5.50 -13.30 7.75
N ARG A 10 5.44 -13.96 8.91
CA ARG A 10 4.52 -13.60 9.99
C ARG A 10 4.83 -12.22 10.58
N VAL A 11 6.11 -11.89 10.75
CA VAL A 11 6.54 -10.55 11.20
C VAL A 11 6.19 -9.48 10.16
N LEU A 12 6.47 -9.70 8.88
CA LEU A 12 6.09 -8.75 7.82
C LEU A 12 4.57 -8.52 7.79
N SER A 13 3.78 -9.60 7.87
CA SER A 13 2.32 -9.51 7.88
C SER A 13 1.81 -8.71 9.08
N ARG A 14 2.36 -8.96 10.28
CA ARG A 14 2.03 -8.16 11.47
C ARG A 14 2.38 -6.68 11.30
N LEU A 15 3.56 -6.38 10.76
CA LEU A 15 3.99 -5.00 10.50
C LEU A 15 3.09 -4.31 9.46
N CYS A 16 2.67 -5.05 8.42
CA CYS A 16 1.71 -4.58 7.43
C CYS A 16 0.39 -4.16 8.10
N TRP A 17 -0.17 -5.01 8.97
CA TRP A 17 -1.42 -4.70 9.67
C TRP A 17 -1.28 -3.53 10.64
N VAL A 18 -0.17 -3.45 11.38
CA VAL A 18 0.09 -2.33 12.29
C VAL A 18 0.19 -1.01 11.53
N THR A 19 0.96 -0.98 10.44
CA THR A 19 1.11 0.23 9.61
C THR A 19 -0.19 0.59 8.89
N ALA A 20 -0.98 -0.40 8.44
CA ALA A 20 -2.31 -0.14 7.89
C ALA A 20 -3.26 0.46 8.94
N ALA A 21 -3.25 -0.05 10.18
CA ALA A 21 -4.06 0.49 11.27
C ALA A 21 -3.66 1.94 11.62
N ILE A 22 -2.36 2.23 11.67
CA ILE A 22 -1.86 3.59 11.88
C ILE A 22 -2.35 4.52 10.76
N TYR A 23 -2.32 4.07 9.50
CA TYR A 23 -2.82 4.85 8.38
C TYR A 23 -4.32 5.16 8.51
N VAL A 24 -5.14 4.18 8.94
CA VAL A 24 -6.57 4.41 9.20
C VAL A 24 -6.78 5.45 10.30
N VAL A 25 -5.98 5.41 11.38
CA VAL A 25 -6.04 6.42 12.44
C VAL A 25 -5.67 7.81 11.92
N ILE A 26 -4.61 7.94 11.12
CA ILE A 26 -4.23 9.21 10.47
C ILE A 26 -5.38 9.74 9.60
N TYR A 27 -5.98 8.86 8.80
CA TYR A 27 -7.09 9.21 7.91
C TYR A 27 -8.30 9.71 8.72
N VAL A 28 -8.75 8.94 9.71
CA VAL A 28 -9.87 9.35 10.58
C VAL A 28 -9.56 10.65 11.31
N ALA A 29 -8.36 10.82 11.87
CA ALA A 29 -7.97 12.04 12.57
C ALA A 29 -7.97 13.27 11.65
N ALA A 30 -7.59 13.11 10.38
CA ALA A 30 -7.58 14.20 9.40
C ALA A 30 -8.99 14.71 9.05
N PHE A 31 -10.02 13.85 9.16
CA PHE A 31 -11.41 14.17 8.80
C PHE A 31 -12.38 14.21 9.99
N TRP A 32 -11.92 13.93 11.21
CA TRP A 32 -12.74 13.91 12.43
C TRP A 32 -13.30 15.30 12.79
N HIS A 33 -12.51 16.35 12.57
CA HIS A 33 -12.95 17.73 12.69
C HIS A 33 -13.10 18.31 11.28
N LEU A 34 -14.31 18.76 10.91
CA LEU A 34 -14.58 19.43 9.64
C LEU A 34 -13.58 20.59 9.41
N PRO A 35 -13.01 20.76 8.20
CA PRO A 35 -11.70 21.34 8.03
C PRO A 35 -11.74 22.87 7.93
N ILE A 36 -10.97 23.55 8.77
CA ILE A 36 -10.45 24.89 8.43
C ILE A 36 -8.91 24.90 8.49
N HIS A 37 -8.25 24.03 9.27
CA HIS A 37 -6.78 23.92 9.25
C HIS A 37 -6.28 22.50 9.56
N VAL A 38 -5.90 21.74 8.53
CA VAL A 38 -5.09 20.52 8.70
C VAL A 38 -3.61 20.92 8.63
N TYR A 39 -2.82 20.54 9.63
CA TYR A 39 -1.38 20.80 9.65
C TYR A 39 -0.67 20.13 8.47
N ILE A 40 0.33 20.81 7.89
CA ILE A 40 1.07 20.32 6.71
C ILE A 40 1.67 18.92 6.90
N TRP A 41 2.13 18.61 8.12
CA TRP A 41 2.67 17.30 8.46
C TRP A 41 1.61 16.20 8.39
N HIS A 42 0.38 16.48 8.84
CA HIS A 42 -0.74 15.54 8.76
C HIS A 42 -1.16 15.31 7.30
N GLN A 43 -1.14 16.34 6.46
CA GLN A 43 -1.38 16.18 5.02
C GLN A 43 -0.32 15.28 4.37
N GLY A 44 0.96 15.49 4.69
CA GLY A 44 2.04 14.62 4.21
C GLY A 44 1.84 13.16 4.64
N LEU A 45 1.51 12.93 5.91
CA LEU A 45 1.19 11.59 6.42
C LEU A 45 0.00 10.96 5.68
N LEU A 46 -1.07 11.72 5.42
CA LEU A 46 -2.25 11.24 4.69
C LEU A 46 -1.92 10.82 3.24
N PHE A 47 -1.04 11.56 2.56
CA PHE A 47 -0.73 11.29 1.15
C PHE A 47 0.37 10.26 0.93
N TYR A 48 1.27 10.06 1.89
CA TYR A 48 2.45 9.22 1.66
C TYR A 48 2.55 7.99 2.57
N PHE A 49 1.92 7.99 3.75
CA PHE A 49 2.17 6.94 4.74
C PHE A 49 1.66 5.56 4.28
N HIS A 50 0.59 5.50 3.49
CA HIS A 50 0.08 4.25 2.91
C HIS A 50 1.01 3.60 1.88
N PHE A 51 2.13 4.24 1.53
CA PHE A 51 3.28 3.59 0.88
C PHE A 51 3.74 2.35 1.67
N ILE A 52 3.89 2.49 2.99
CA ILE A 52 4.48 1.45 3.86
C ILE A 52 3.61 0.19 3.92
N PRO A 53 2.31 0.25 4.28
CA PRO A 53 1.48 -0.95 4.31
C PRO A 53 1.33 -1.59 2.93
N MET A 54 1.29 -0.82 1.84
CA MET A 54 1.18 -1.39 0.49
C MET A 54 2.48 -2.06 0.03
N PHE A 55 3.64 -1.49 0.35
CA PHE A 55 4.94 -2.14 0.15
C PHE A 55 5.01 -3.47 0.92
N LEU A 56 4.66 -3.49 2.20
CA LEU A 56 4.72 -4.69 3.03
C LEU A 56 3.71 -5.75 2.56
N LEU A 57 2.49 -5.34 2.21
CA LEU A 57 1.47 -6.21 1.65
C LEU A 57 1.98 -6.88 0.37
N GLN A 58 2.47 -6.09 -0.59
CA GLN A 58 2.99 -6.59 -1.86
C GLN A 58 4.13 -7.58 -1.65
N LEU A 59 5.06 -7.26 -0.74
CA LEU A 59 6.20 -8.11 -0.44
C LEU A 59 5.78 -9.44 0.20
N VAL A 60 4.75 -9.44 1.06
CA VAL A 60 4.18 -10.68 1.63
C VAL A 60 3.50 -11.50 0.54
N LEU A 61 2.68 -10.87 -0.31
CA LEU A 61 1.95 -11.55 -1.37
C LEU A 61 2.90 -12.23 -2.35
N CYS A 62 3.93 -11.53 -2.82
CA CYS A 62 4.86 -12.09 -3.78
C CYS A 62 5.71 -13.23 -3.20
N ARG A 63 5.79 -13.33 -1.87
CA ARG A 63 6.46 -14.46 -1.17
C ARG A 63 5.55 -15.64 -0.86
N THR A 64 4.24 -15.44 -0.80
CA THR A 64 3.29 -16.43 -0.23
C THR A 64 2.20 -16.87 -1.18
N ARG A 65 1.93 -16.08 -2.23
CA ARG A 65 0.83 -16.30 -3.16
C ARG A 65 1.34 -16.34 -4.59
N SER A 66 0.45 -16.75 -5.50
CA SER A 66 0.72 -16.71 -6.94
C SER A 66 0.77 -15.25 -7.44
N ILE A 67 1.52 -15.02 -8.52
CA ILE A 67 1.64 -13.72 -9.18
C ILE A 67 0.29 -13.02 -9.44
N PRO A 68 -0.76 -13.67 -9.98
CA PRO A 68 -2.04 -13.00 -10.20
C PRO A 68 -2.63 -12.44 -8.90
N VAL A 69 -2.52 -13.16 -7.78
CA VAL A 69 -2.99 -12.65 -6.47
C VAL A 69 -2.10 -11.50 -5.98
N CYS A 70 -0.79 -11.54 -6.24
CA CYS A 70 0.13 -10.45 -5.92
C CYS A 70 -0.24 -9.14 -6.66
N ILE A 71 -0.91 -9.21 -7.82
CA ILE A 71 -1.33 -8.03 -8.59
C ILE A 71 -2.77 -7.63 -8.27
N LEU A 72 -3.69 -8.60 -8.26
CA LEU A 72 -5.12 -8.34 -8.13
C LEU A 72 -5.52 -7.84 -6.74
N LEU A 73 -4.88 -8.32 -5.67
CA LEU A 73 -5.27 -7.92 -4.32
C LEU A 73 -4.98 -6.42 -4.03
N PRO A 74 -3.76 -5.89 -4.24
CA PRO A 74 -3.49 -4.47 -4.06
C PRO A 74 -4.33 -3.59 -5.01
N LEU A 75 -4.48 -4.03 -6.27
CA LEU A 75 -5.29 -3.31 -7.24
C LEU A 75 -6.76 -3.26 -6.83
N GLY A 76 -7.31 -4.38 -6.33
CA GLY A 76 -8.68 -4.46 -5.84
C GLY A 76 -8.93 -3.56 -4.63
N ILE A 77 -7.96 -3.44 -3.72
CA ILE A 77 -8.05 -2.51 -2.57
C ILE A 77 -8.10 -1.06 -3.07
N LEU A 78 -7.19 -0.67 -3.97
CA LEU A 78 -7.15 0.69 -4.51
C LEU A 78 -8.42 1.02 -5.32
N ALA A 79 -8.86 0.10 -6.16
CA ALA A 79 -10.07 0.25 -6.96
C ALA A 79 -11.33 0.35 -6.08
N GLY A 80 -11.43 -0.46 -5.02
CA GLY A 80 -12.55 -0.42 -4.09
C GLY A 80 -12.65 0.93 -3.37
N VAL A 81 -11.54 1.43 -2.82
CA VAL A 81 -11.50 2.75 -2.16
C VAL A 81 -11.76 3.87 -3.16
N GLY A 82 -11.16 3.79 -4.35
CA GLY A 82 -11.35 4.76 -5.43
C GLY A 82 -12.78 4.84 -5.92
N LEU A 83 -13.46 3.70 -6.06
CA LEU A 83 -14.85 3.65 -6.49
C LEU A 83 -15.75 4.35 -5.48
N VAL A 84 -15.58 4.08 -4.18
CA VAL A 84 -16.34 4.77 -3.12
C VAL A 84 -16.10 6.29 -3.20
N TRP A 85 -14.84 6.72 -3.33
CA TRP A 85 -14.49 8.13 -3.46
C TRP A 85 -15.10 8.80 -4.70
N LEU A 86 -15.05 8.15 -5.86
CA LEU A 86 -15.62 8.68 -7.09
C LEU A 86 -17.14 8.78 -7.04
N CYS A 87 -17.81 7.82 -6.39
CA CYS A 87 -19.24 7.92 -6.11
C CYS A 87 -19.56 9.14 -5.23
N LEU A 88 -18.77 9.39 -4.18
CA LEU A 88 -18.95 10.55 -3.29
C LEU A 88 -18.63 11.90 -3.96
N THR A 89 -17.76 11.90 -4.97
CA THR A 89 -17.37 13.10 -5.73
C THR A 89 -18.10 13.21 -7.06
N GLU A 90 -19.18 12.44 -7.25
CA GLU A 90 -20.02 12.42 -8.45
C GLU A 90 -19.22 12.30 -9.76
N TRP A 91 -18.13 11.52 -9.72
CA TRP A 91 -17.25 11.26 -10.86
C TRP A 91 -16.60 12.50 -11.47
N THR A 92 -16.48 13.59 -10.69
CA THR A 92 -15.86 14.84 -11.14
C THR A 92 -14.39 14.66 -11.54
N VAL A 93 -13.93 15.49 -12.47
CA VAL A 93 -12.52 15.50 -12.92
C VAL A 93 -11.56 15.73 -11.75
N ILE A 94 -11.92 16.59 -10.80
CA ILE A 94 -11.13 16.85 -9.60
C ILE A 94 -11.09 15.61 -8.70
N GLY A 95 -12.20 14.90 -8.55
CA GLY A 95 -12.26 13.62 -7.83
C GLY A 95 -11.30 12.58 -8.41
N TRP A 96 -11.26 12.45 -9.74
CA TRP A 96 -10.30 11.60 -10.45
C TRP A 96 -8.85 12.04 -10.25
N ALA A 97 -8.55 13.33 -10.36
CA ALA A 97 -7.21 13.86 -10.19
C ALA A 97 -6.68 13.60 -8.77
N LEU A 98 -7.51 13.84 -7.74
CA LEU A 98 -7.15 13.58 -6.34
C LEU A 98 -6.97 12.10 -6.06
N PHE A 99 -7.83 11.24 -6.62
CA PHE A 99 -7.68 9.78 -6.49
C PHE A 99 -6.40 9.28 -7.16
N GLY A 100 -6.10 9.76 -8.36
CA GLY A 100 -4.86 9.45 -9.07
C GLY A 100 -3.63 9.88 -8.27
N TYR A 101 -3.65 11.09 -7.72
CA TYR A 101 -2.59 11.60 -6.85
C TYR A 101 -2.42 10.75 -5.58
N TRP A 102 -3.52 10.40 -4.92
CA TRP A 102 -3.52 9.55 -3.73
C TRP A 102 -2.99 8.13 -4.01
N CYS A 103 -3.18 7.62 -5.23
CA CYS A 103 -2.67 6.32 -5.67
C CYS A 103 -1.15 6.29 -5.94
N ILE A 104 -0.46 7.42 -6.02
CA ILE A 104 0.99 7.44 -6.33
C ILE A 104 1.79 6.70 -5.27
N ALA A 105 1.64 7.07 -3.99
CA ALA A 105 2.36 6.43 -2.88
C ALA A 105 2.20 4.90 -2.83
N PRO A 106 0.98 4.31 -2.89
CA PRO A 106 0.81 2.88 -2.81
C PRO A 106 1.32 2.15 -4.06
N VAL A 107 1.19 2.75 -5.26
CA VAL A 107 1.76 2.19 -6.49
C VAL A 107 3.29 2.11 -6.41
N ILE A 108 3.95 3.18 -5.94
CA ILE A 108 5.40 3.16 -5.73
C ILE A 108 5.77 2.10 -4.68
N GLY A 109 5.00 1.99 -3.58
CA GLY A 109 5.20 0.94 -2.57
C GLY A 109 5.17 -0.47 -3.18
N CYS A 110 4.17 -0.76 -4.01
CA CYS A 110 4.08 -2.04 -4.72
C CYS A 110 5.25 -2.25 -5.70
N ALA A 111 5.63 -1.23 -6.46
CA ALA A 111 6.74 -1.31 -7.41
C ALA A 111 8.08 -1.63 -6.70
N VAL A 112 8.37 -0.94 -5.60
CA VAL A 112 9.57 -1.18 -4.78
C VAL A 112 9.56 -2.61 -4.21
N ALA A 113 8.41 -3.13 -3.79
CA ALA A 113 8.31 -4.50 -3.30
C ALA A 113 8.63 -5.54 -4.38
N TRP A 114 8.18 -5.33 -5.63
CA TRP A 114 8.56 -6.17 -6.76
C TRP A 114 10.06 -6.13 -7.03
N VAL A 115 10.68 -4.94 -6.99
CA VAL A 115 12.13 -4.78 -7.16
C VAL A 115 12.89 -5.52 -6.07
N VAL A 116 12.51 -5.35 -4.80
CA VAL A 116 13.14 -6.03 -3.65
C VAL A 116 12.98 -7.55 -3.76
N TYR A 117 11.79 -8.02 -4.16
CA TYR A 117 11.54 -9.44 -4.37
C TYR A 117 12.39 -10.00 -5.53
N GLY A 118 12.40 -9.32 -6.67
CA GLY A 118 13.17 -9.70 -7.86
C GLY A 118 14.67 -9.71 -7.62
N ALA A 119 15.21 -8.67 -6.96
CA ALA A 119 16.62 -8.62 -6.56
C ALA A 119 16.99 -9.79 -5.63
N GLY A 120 16.12 -10.12 -4.67
CA GLY A 120 16.32 -11.28 -3.80
C GLY A 120 16.26 -12.62 -4.54
N CYS A 121 15.56 -12.71 -5.67
CA CYS A 121 15.58 -13.87 -6.55
C CYS A 121 16.89 -13.94 -7.35
N LEU A 122 17.33 -12.83 -7.95
CA LEU A 122 18.53 -12.75 -8.78
C LEU A 122 19.83 -12.98 -7.99
N LEU A 123 19.95 -12.37 -6.80
CA LEU A 123 21.12 -12.52 -5.93
C LEU A 123 21.26 -13.93 -5.31
N ARG A 124 20.30 -14.83 -5.59
CA ARG A 124 20.25 -16.20 -5.07
C ARG A 124 20.46 -17.27 -6.14
N GLU A 125 20.73 -16.89 -7.39
CA GLU A 125 21.23 -17.84 -8.39
C GLU A 125 22.62 -18.38 -7.99
N PRO A 126 22.91 -19.65 -8.35
CA PRO A 126 23.75 -20.52 -7.55
C PRO A 126 25.23 -20.14 -7.63
N GLN A 127 25.86 -19.99 -6.46
CA GLN A 127 27.28 -20.34 -6.35
C GLN A 127 27.36 -21.82 -6.74
N VAL A 128 27.91 -22.07 -7.93
CA VAL A 128 28.19 -23.40 -8.51
C VAL A 128 29.00 -24.25 -7.52
#